data_AF-V3ZQF1-F1
#
_entry.id   AF-V3ZQF1-F1
#
_cell.length_a   1.000
_cell.length_b   1.000
_cell.length_c   1.000
_cell.angle_alpha   90.00
_cell.angle_beta   90.00
_cell.angle_gamma   90.00
#
_symmetry.space_group_name_H-M   'P 1'
#
loop_
_entity.id
_entity.type
_entity.pdbx_description
1 polymer ?
#
loop_
_entity_poly.entity_id
_entity_poly.type
_entity_poly.pdbx_seq_one_letter_code
_entity_poly.pdbx_strand_id
1 'polypeptide(L)' 'IIILGTVGNSLVIFTMVRHGDRSATSYYIIDLALADLAFITISFPLTSSMFADKNWLYGAFMCKLVN' A
#
# COMPACT_ATOMS: atom_id res chain seq x y z
N ILE A 1 -4.27 -1.29 -11.78
CA ILE A 1 -4.19 -1.72 -10.37
C ILE A 1 -4.13 -0.56 -9.38
N ILE A 2 -3.33 0.50 -9.61
CA ILE A 2 -3.23 1.64 -8.68
C ILE A 2 -4.60 2.24 -8.31
N ILE A 3 -5.42 2.62 -9.29
CA ILE A 3 -6.72 3.27 -9.04
C ILE A 3 -7.69 2.33 -8.30
N LEU A 4 -7.84 1.10 -8.78
CA LEU A 4 -8.76 0.13 -8.17
C LEU A 4 -8.33 -0.25 -6.75
N GLY A 5 -7.04 -0.47 -6.52
CA GLY A 5 -6.52 -0.84 -5.20
C GLY A 5 -6.54 0.32 -4.21
N THR A 6 -6.31 1.56 -4.67
CA THR A 6 -6.45 2.75 -3.80
C THR A 6 -7.90 2.99 -3.41
N VAL A 7 -8.83 2.95 -4.37
CA VAL A 7 -10.26 3.13 -4.11
C VAL A 7 -10.81 2.00 -3.22
N GLY A 8 -10.45 0.75 -3.49
CA GLY A 8 -10.89 -0.40 -2.70
C GLY A 8 -10.42 -0.32 -1.25
N ASN A 9 -9.13 -0.14 -1.02
CA ASN A 9 -8.57 -0.13 0.34
C ASN A 9 -8.98 1.13 1.13
N SER A 10 -9.10 2.28 0.48
CA SER A 10 -9.64 3.48 1.14
C SER A 10 -11.10 3.32 1.55
N LEU A 11 -11.92 2.64 0.74
CA LEU A 11 -13.30 2.31 1.10
C LEU A 11 -13.36 1.32 2.26
N VAL A 12 -12.46 0.35 2.34
CA VAL A 12 -12.35 -0.58 3.48
C VAL A 12 -12.03 0.19 4.76
N ILE A 13 -11.03 1.09 4.74
CA ILE A 13 -10.71 1.93 5.90
C ILE A 13 -11.93 2.78 6.29
N PHE A 14 -12.59 3.42 5.33
CA PHE A 14 -13.76 4.25 5.59
C PHE A 14 -14.90 3.45 6.23
N THR A 15 -15.21 2.27 5.71
CA THR A 15 -16.29 1.42 6.22
C THR A 15 -15.97 0.87 7.62
N MET A 16 -14.73 0.47 7.87
CA MET A 16 -14.28 -0.01 9.19
C MET A 16 -14.24 1.10 10.24
N VAL A 17 -13.84 2.33 9.87
CA VAL A 17 -13.89 3.47 10.80
C VAL A 17 -15.34 3.89 11.12
N ARG A 18 -16.26 3.75 10.16
CA ARG A 18 -17.66 4.18 10.32
C ARG A 18 -18.56 3.14 10.98
N HIS A 19 -18.37 1.86 10.68
CA HIS A 19 -19.26 0.78 11.08
C HIS A 19 -18.54 -0.42 11.71
N GLY A 20 -17.21 -0.38 11.81
CA GLY A 20 -16.43 -1.44 12.43
C GLY A 20 -16.62 -1.48 13.93
N ASP A 21 -16.63 -2.70 14.47
CA ASP A 21 -16.64 -2.92 15.91
C ASP A 21 -15.25 -2.66 16.50
N ARG A 22 -15.14 -2.45 17.82
CA ARG A 22 -13.84 -2.28 18.51
C ARG A 22 -13.14 -3.61 18.78
N SER A 23 -13.23 -4.53 17.82
CA SER A 23 -12.64 -5.86 17.89
C SER A 23 -11.22 -5.84 17.32
N ALA A 24 -10.37 -6.77 17.78
CA ALA A 24 -9.03 -6.96 17.23
C ALA A 24 -9.06 -7.19 15.70
N THR A 25 -10.11 -7.84 15.20
CA THR A 25 -10.31 -8.11 13.77
C THR A 25 -10.49 -6.83 12.97
N SER A 26 -11.31 -5.88 13.45
CA SER A 26 -11.54 -4.61 12.74
C SER A 26 -10.26 -3.76 12.67
N TYR A 27 -9.43 -3.78 13.72
CA TYR A 27 -8.11 -3.15 13.68
C TYR A 27 -7.15 -3.85 12.70
N TYR A 28 -7.13 -5.18 12.68
CA TYR A 28 -6.31 -5.94 11.74
C TYR A 28 -6.69 -5.65 10.28
N ILE A 29 -7.98 -5.51 9.97
CA ILE A 29 -8.44 -5.18 8.62
C ILE A 29 -8.00 -3.76 8.21
N ILE A 30 -8.05 -2.80 9.13
CA ILE A 30 -7.58 -1.43 8.87
C ILE A 30 -6.07 -1.42 8.60
N ASP A 31 -5.30 -2.15 9.40
CA ASP A 31 -3.85 -2.27 9.24
C ASP A 31 -3.48 -2.91 7.88
N LEU A 32 -4.20 -3.96 7.49
CA LEU A 32 -4.02 -4.59 6.18
C LEU A 32 -4.30 -3.62 5.03
N ALA A 33 -5.40 -2.85 5.11
CA ALA A 33 -5.75 -1.87 4.08
C ALA A 33 -4.73 -0.71 4.02
N LEU A 34 -4.15 -0.30 5.15
CA LEU A 34 -3.04 0.66 5.20
C LEU A 34 -1.79 0.12 4.52
N ALA A 35 -1.42 -1.13 4.80
CA ALA A 35 -0.28 -1.80 4.17
C ALA A 35 -0.44 -1.89 2.65
N ASP A 36 -1.63 -2.23 2.15
CA ASP A 36 -1.93 -2.28 0.73
C ASP A 36 -1.81 -0.90 0.06
N LEU A 37 -2.31 0.16 0.70
CA LEU A 37 -2.16 1.53 0.20
C LEU A 37 -0.69 1.95 0.13
N ALA A 38 0.09 1.64 1.18
CA ALA A 38 1.53 1.91 1.19
C ALA A 38 2.25 1.15 0.07
N PHE A 39 1.92 -0.12 -0.14
CA PHE A 39 2.50 -0.94 -1.20
C PHE A 39 2.18 -0.38 -2.59
N ILE A 40 0.92 -0.02 -2.84
CA ILE A 40 0.46 0.51 -4.13
C ILE A 40 1.07 1.89 -4.43
N THR A 41 1.29 2.72 -3.42
CA THR A 41 1.80 4.08 -3.60
C THR A 41 3.32 4.17 -3.60
N ILE A 42 4.01 3.28 -2.89
CA ILE A 42 5.47 3.29 -2.75
C ILE A 42 6.09 2.18 -3.59
N SER A 43 5.84 0.92 -3.22
CA SER A 43 6.53 -0.23 -3.81
C SER A 43 6.20 -0.43 -5.28
N PHE A 44 4.95 -0.21 -5.68
CA PHE A 44 4.51 -0.40 -7.06
C PHE A 44 5.19 0.55 -8.07
N PRO A 45 5.17 1.89 -7.91
CA PRO A 45 5.86 2.79 -8.83
C PRO A 45 7.39 2.68 -8.77
N LEU A 46 7.98 2.39 -7.60
CA LEU A 46 9.41 2.10 -7.48
C LEU A 46 9.82 0.90 -8.32
N THR A 47 9.07 -0.19 -8.20
CA THR A 47 9.30 -1.41 -8.97
C THR A 47 9.05 -1.17 -10.46
N SER A 48 7.97 -0.45 -10.81
CA SER A 48 7.65 -0.12 -12.20
C SER A 48 8.71 0.76 -12.87
N SER A 49 9.24 1.76 -12.17
CA SER A 49 10.30 2.62 -12.70
C SER A 49 11.63 1.87 -12.82
N MET A 50 11.94 1.00 -11.86
CA MET A 50 13.06 0.06 -11.94
C MET A 50 13.02 -0.82 -13.19
N PHE A 51 11.86 -1.40 -13.49
CA PHE A 51 11.68 -2.20 -14.71
C PHE A 51 11.76 -1.38 -16.00
N ALA A 52 11.34 -0.11 -15.97
CA ALA A 52 11.35 0.77 -17.14
C ALA A 52 12.76 1.32 -17.46
N ASP A 53 13.45 1.89 -16.47
CA ASP A 53 14.73 2.58 -16.65
C ASP A 53 15.95 1.67 -16.56
N LYS A 54 15.78 0.41 -16.10
CA LYS A 54 16.83 -0.60 -15.83
C LYS A 54 17.96 -0.14 -14.89
N ASN A 55 17.90 1.07 -14.36
CA ASN A 55 18.91 1.70 -13.50
C ASN A 55 18.25 2.16 -12.19
N TRP A 56 18.85 1.80 -11.05
CA TRP A 56 18.34 2.19 -9.73
C TRP A 56 18.78 3.63 -9.37
N LEU A 57 17.85 4.59 -9.43
CA LEU A 57 18.12 6.01 -9.15
C LEU A 57 17.72 6.47 -7.73
N TYR A 58 17.01 5.63 -6.96
CA TYR A 58 16.41 6.01 -5.66
C TYR A 58 17.31 5.75 -4.43
N GLY A 59 18.56 5.34 -4.64
CA GLY A 59 19.55 5.06 -3.59
C GLY A 59 19.34 3.76 -2.78
N ALA A 60 20.35 3.33 -2.03
CA ALA A 60 20.39 2.00 -1.37
C ALA A 60 19.29 1.79 -0.30
N PHE A 61 18.82 2.85 0.34
CA PHE A 61 17.77 2.78 1.35
C PHE A 61 16.45 2.27 0.76
N MET A 62 15.99 2.86 -0.35
CA MET A 62 14.77 2.42 -1.02
C MET A 62 14.94 1.04 -1.66
N CYS A 63 16.16 0.69 -2.09
CA CYS A 63 16.46 -0.65 -2.61
C CYS A 63 16.22 -1.74 -1.57
N LYS A 64 16.66 -1.51 -0.32
CA LYS A 64 16.49 -2.45 0.80
C LYS A 64 15.07 -2.47 1.38
N LEU A 65 14.29 -1.43 1.09
CA LEU A 65 12.87 -1.35 1.48
C LEU A 65 11.97 -2.14 0.51
N VAL A 66 12.40 -2.26 -0.75
CA VAL A 66 11.69 -2.98 -1.80
C VAL A 66 12.11 -4.47 -1.91
N ASN A 67 13.36 -4.80 -1.55
CA ASN A 67 13.92 -6.16 -1.61
C ASN A 67 14.10 -6.78 -0.22
#